data_AF-A0A2S6U0R8-F1
#
_entry.id   AF-A0A2S6U0R8-F1
#
_cell.length_a   1.000
_cell.length_b   1.000
_cell.length_c   1.000
_cell.angle_alpha   90.00
_cell.angle_beta   90.00
_cell.angle_gamma   90.00
#
_symmetry.space_group_name_H-M   'P 1'
#
loop_
_entity.id
_entity.type
_entity.pdbx_description
1 polymer ?
#
loop_
_entity_poly.entity_id
_entity_poly.type
_entity_poly.pdbx_seq_one_letter_code
_entity_poly.pdbx_strand_id
1 'polypeptide(L)'
;MVLDNKLIIALPKGRILEDVLPLLEAVGIKPEKAFFNDDERRLSFSTNNSNLDLIRVRSIDMGTIISFGGAHFGIAGSDVLTEIDSPEIYTPVDLGVGQCRMVVAEPASLAKENNPKLLSHIRVATKYPEITRRHFAA
;
A
#
# COMPACT_ATOMS: atom_id res chain seq x y z
N MET A 1 -28.75 8.98 -11.64
CA MET A 1 -27.94 7.75 -11.60
C MET A 1 -27.89 7.29 -10.16
N VAL A 2 -28.67 6.28 -9.80
CA VAL A 2 -28.52 5.60 -8.51
C VAL A 2 -27.36 4.62 -8.70
N LEU A 3 -26.29 4.78 -7.94
CA LEU A 3 -25.24 3.77 -7.86
C LEU A 3 -25.84 2.63 -7.01
N ASP A 4 -26.43 1.63 -7.64
CA ASP A 4 -26.95 0.42 -6.97
C ASP A 4 -25.85 -0.48 -6.39
N ASN A 5 -24.58 -0.09 -6.52
CA ASN A 5 -23.44 -0.82 -5.98
C ASN A 5 -22.84 -0.08 -4.79
N LYS A 6 -22.65 -0.83 -3.69
CA LYS A 6 -21.89 -0.36 -2.52
C LYS A 6 -20.50 0.11 -2.93
N LEU A 7 -20.00 1.13 -2.25
CA LEU A 7 -18.61 1.54 -2.32
C LEU A 7 -17.72 0.52 -1.58
N ILE A 8 -16.48 0.37 -2.04
CA ILE A 8 -15.52 -0.60 -1.52
C ILE A 8 -14.22 0.12 -1.22
N ILE A 9 -13.75 0.04 0.03
CA ILE A 9 -12.46 0.55 0.45
C ILE A 9 -11.45 -0.59 0.56
N ALA A 10 -10.33 -0.50 -0.14
CA ALA A 10 -9.20 -1.38 0.06
C ALA A 10 -8.31 -0.89 1.21
N LEU A 11 -8.14 -1.74 2.23
CA LEU A 11 -7.29 -1.49 3.38
C LEU A 11 -6.09 -2.45 3.38
N PRO A 12 -4.88 -1.95 3.69
CA PRO A 12 -3.69 -2.79 3.77
C PRO A 12 -3.76 -3.66 5.03
N LYS A 13 -3.04 -4.79 5.03
CA LYS A 13 -2.77 -5.56 6.25
C LYS A 13 -1.46 -5.10 6.92
N GLY A 14 -1.30 -5.46 8.20
CA GLY A 14 -0.07 -5.25 8.97
C GLY A 14 0.05 -3.83 9.51
N ARG A 15 1.29 -3.33 9.65
CA ARG A 15 1.63 -2.07 10.35
C ARG A 15 0.75 -0.87 9.98
N ILE A 16 0.47 -0.67 8.69
CA ILE A 16 -0.29 0.50 8.24
C ILE A 16 -1.76 0.44 8.72
N LEU A 17 -2.31 -0.76 8.90
CA LEU A 17 -3.70 -0.91 9.35
C LEU A 17 -3.90 -0.30 10.74
N GLU A 18 -2.95 -0.50 11.65
CA GLU A 18 -3.01 0.03 13.01
C GLU A 18 -3.08 1.57 13.01
N ASP A 19 -2.34 2.23 12.12
CA ASP A 19 -2.37 3.68 11.96
C ASP A 19 -3.65 4.18 11.29
N VAL A 20 -4.28 3.35 10.44
CA VAL A 20 -5.47 3.71 9.65
C VAL A 20 -6.77 3.54 10.43
N LEU A 21 -6.83 2.58 11.36
CA LEU A 21 -8.04 2.32 12.15
C LEU A 21 -8.57 3.56 12.90
N PRO A 22 -7.73 4.39 13.56
CA PRO A 22 -8.17 5.65 14.16
C PRO A 22 -8.77 6.63 13.15
N LEU A 23 -8.28 6.66 11.92
CA LEU A 23 -8.82 7.54 10.87
C LEU A 23 -10.22 7.09 10.45
N LEU A 24 -10.45 5.79 10.32
CA LEU A 24 -11.79 5.24 10.03
C LEU A 24 -12.77 5.54 11.17
N GLU A 25 -12.32 5.40 12.42
CA GLU A 25 -13.14 5.75 13.59
C GLU A 25 -13.47 7.24 13.64
N ALA A 26 -12.52 8.13 13.33
CA ALA A 26 -12.72 9.57 13.30
C ALA A 26 -13.78 10.00 12.27
N VAL A 27 -13.93 9.27 11.17
CA VAL A 27 -14.99 9.49 10.17
C VAL A 27 -16.25 8.65 10.41
N GLY A 28 -16.32 7.94 11.53
CA GLY A 28 -17.49 7.17 11.97
C GLY A 28 -17.71 5.84 11.23
N ILE A 29 -16.71 5.33 10.50
CA ILE A 29 -16.76 4.03 9.82
C ILE A 29 -16.26 2.94 10.78
N LYS A 30 -17.13 1.97 11.07
CA LYS A 30 -16.87 0.86 11.99
C LYS A 30 -17.01 -0.47 11.25
N PRO A 31 -15.91 -1.23 11.06
CA PRO A 31 -15.96 -2.57 10.49
C PRO A 31 -16.73 -3.56 11.38
N GLU A 32 -17.27 -4.62 10.79
CA GLU A 32 -17.74 -5.78 11.56
C GLU A 32 -16.62 -6.44 12.38
N LYS A 33 -16.97 -7.13 13.47
CA LYS A 33 -15.99 -7.72 14.40
C LYS A 33 -14.97 -8.64 13.75
N ALA A 34 -15.38 -9.38 12.71
CA ALA A 34 -14.52 -10.33 12.03
C ALA A 34 -13.38 -9.66 11.24
N PHE A 35 -13.51 -8.36 10.91
CA PHE A 35 -12.44 -7.60 10.25
C PHE A 35 -11.13 -7.62 11.05
N PHE A 36 -11.25 -7.57 12.38
CA PHE A 36 -10.13 -7.53 13.32
C PHE A 36 -9.56 -8.92 13.67
N ASN A 37 -10.14 -9.99 13.13
CA ASN A 37 -9.63 -11.34 13.35
C ASN A 37 -8.59 -11.70 12.28
N ASP A 38 -7.37 -11.99 12.69
CA ASP A 38 -6.30 -12.38 11.78
C ASP A 38 -6.46 -13.80 11.21
N ASP A 39 -7.17 -14.68 11.91
CA ASP A 39 -7.50 -16.03 11.45
C ASP A 39 -8.68 -16.06 10.47
N GLU A 40 -9.39 -14.96 10.33
CA GLU A 40 -10.49 -14.83 9.38
C GLU A 40 -9.96 -14.86 7.94
N ARG A 41 -10.50 -15.80 7.15
CA ARG A 41 -10.10 -16.03 5.76
C ARG A 41 -10.88 -15.17 4.79
N ARG A 42 -12.02 -14.61 5.21
CA ARG A 42 -12.77 -13.65 4.40
C ARG A 42 -11.90 -12.43 4.11
N LEU A 43 -12.05 -11.90 2.90
CA LEU A 43 -11.35 -10.68 2.46
C LEU A 43 -12.29 -9.48 2.38
N SER A 44 -13.61 -9.68 2.45
CA SER A 44 -14.63 -8.64 2.40
C SER A 44 -15.42 -8.60 3.71
N PHE A 45 -15.67 -7.38 4.20
CA PHE A 45 -16.23 -7.09 5.51
C PHE A 45 -17.24 -5.96 5.42
N SER A 46 -18.39 -6.13 6.07
CA SER A 46 -19.38 -5.06 6.14
C SER A 46 -18.95 -3.99 7.13
N THR A 47 -19.51 -2.78 6.99
CA THR A 47 -19.40 -1.70 7.98
C THR A 47 -20.76 -1.36 8.60
N ASN A 48 -20.78 -0.42 9.54
CA ASN A 48 -22.00 0.20 10.04
C ASN A 48 -22.76 1.03 8.98
N ASN A 49 -22.17 1.31 7.82
CA ASN A 49 -22.82 1.98 6.69
C ASN A 49 -23.20 0.94 5.62
N SER A 50 -24.50 0.83 5.31
CA SER A 50 -25.02 -0.14 4.34
C SER A 50 -24.48 0.04 2.92
N ASN A 51 -23.95 1.21 2.59
CA ASN A 51 -23.44 1.55 1.26
C ASN A 51 -21.92 1.42 1.15
N LEU A 52 -21.25 0.87 2.17
CA LEU A 52 -19.80 0.80 2.26
C LEU A 52 -19.31 -0.53 2.84
N ASP A 53 -18.52 -1.24 2.04
CA ASP A 53 -17.80 -2.44 2.46
C ASP A 53 -16.29 -2.19 2.45
N LEU A 54 -15.55 -3.00 3.21
CA LEU A 54 -14.09 -2.96 3.30
C LEU A 54 -13.51 -4.27 2.76
N ILE A 55 -12.41 -4.17 2.04
CA ILE A 55 -11.61 -5.34 1.68
C ILE A 55 -10.21 -5.27 2.28
N ARG A 56 -9.73 -6.41 2.80
CA ARG A 56 -8.35 -6.56 3.29
C ARG A 56 -7.46 -7.03 2.15
N VAL A 57 -6.47 -6.23 1.79
CA VAL A 57 -5.58 -6.48 0.64
C VAL A 57 -4.12 -6.44 1.08
N ARG A 58 -3.25 -7.19 0.41
CA ARG A 58 -1.81 -7.02 0.55
C ARG A 58 -1.40 -5.69 -0.09
N SER A 59 -0.49 -4.95 0.52
CA SER A 59 -0.13 -3.61 0.04
C SER A 59 0.28 -3.58 -1.44
N ILE A 60 1.01 -4.59 -1.92
CA ILE A 60 1.47 -4.66 -3.32
C ILE A 60 0.34 -4.85 -4.35
N ASP A 61 -0.76 -5.50 -3.95
CA ASP A 61 -1.89 -5.75 -4.86
C ASP A 61 -2.83 -4.54 -4.92
N MET A 62 -2.62 -3.53 -4.07
CA MET A 62 -3.58 -2.45 -3.88
C MET A 62 -3.77 -1.57 -5.12
N GLY A 63 -2.67 -1.17 -5.76
CA GLY A 63 -2.76 -0.36 -6.97
C GLY A 63 -3.51 -1.11 -8.06
N THR A 64 -3.16 -2.38 -8.28
CA THR A 64 -3.85 -3.26 -9.25
C THR A 64 -5.34 -3.36 -8.96
N ILE A 65 -5.76 -3.64 -7.73
CA ILE A 65 -7.18 -3.80 -7.39
C ILE A 65 -7.96 -2.51 -7.65
N ILE A 66 -7.39 -1.35 -7.33
CA ILE A 66 -8.04 -0.05 -7.58
C ILE A 66 -8.07 0.27 -9.07
N SER A 67 -6.95 0.12 -9.79
CA SER A 67 -6.87 0.39 -11.24
C SER A 67 -7.87 -0.42 -12.06
N PHE A 68 -8.17 -1.66 -11.65
CA PHE A 68 -9.16 -2.51 -12.32
C PHE A 68 -10.58 -2.39 -11.75
N GLY A 69 -10.83 -1.48 -10.81
CA GLY A 69 -12.15 -1.24 -10.23
C GLY A 69 -12.65 -2.34 -9.27
N GLY A 70 -11.76 -3.22 -8.79
CA GLY A 70 -12.08 -4.19 -7.74
C GLY A 70 -12.30 -3.54 -6.36
N ALA A 71 -11.78 -2.32 -6.19
CA ALA A 71 -12.15 -1.39 -5.12
C ALA A 71 -12.28 0.02 -5.70
N HIS A 72 -13.08 0.86 -5.07
CA HIS A 72 -13.34 2.22 -5.53
C HIS A 72 -12.31 3.22 -5.00
N PHE A 73 -11.78 2.97 -3.80
CA PHE A 73 -10.70 3.74 -3.20
C PHE A 73 -9.93 2.89 -2.19
N GLY A 74 -8.75 3.32 -1.75
CA GLY A 74 -7.97 2.59 -0.78
C GLY A 74 -6.78 3.36 -0.23
N ILE A 75 -6.09 2.75 0.73
CA ILE A 75 -4.97 3.37 1.45
C ILE A 75 -3.69 2.59 1.17
N ALA A 76 -2.87 3.12 0.28
CA ALA A 76 -1.59 2.53 -0.11
C ALA A 76 -0.41 3.33 0.43
N GLY A 77 0.71 2.65 0.66
CA GLY A 77 1.99 3.31 0.94
C GLY A 77 2.51 4.02 -0.31
N SER A 78 3.23 5.13 -0.10
CA SER A 78 3.85 5.89 -1.19
C SER A 78 4.87 5.08 -1.98
N ASP A 79 5.52 4.11 -1.33
CA ASP A 79 6.43 3.14 -1.95
C ASP A 79 5.71 2.26 -2.99
N VAL A 80 4.51 1.76 -2.67
CA VAL A 80 3.70 0.96 -3.60
C VAL A 80 3.20 1.81 -4.75
N LEU A 81 2.68 3.00 -4.46
CA LEU A 81 2.15 3.91 -5.49
C LEU A 81 3.24 4.33 -6.48
N THR A 82 4.42 4.66 -5.96
CA THR A 82 5.57 5.04 -6.78
C THR A 82 6.07 3.86 -7.61
N GLU A 83 6.05 2.64 -7.07
CA GLU A 83 6.48 1.44 -7.80
C GLU A 83 5.52 1.05 -8.93
N ILE A 84 4.21 1.16 -8.72
CA ILE A 84 3.18 0.83 -9.72
C ILE A 84 3.07 1.90 -10.80
N ASP A 85 3.21 3.18 -10.45
CA ASP A 85 3.21 4.34 -11.35
C ASP A 85 2.09 4.29 -12.42
N SER A 86 0.86 3.96 -11.98
CA SER A 86 -0.28 3.77 -12.87
C SER A 86 -1.06 5.08 -13.07
N PRO A 87 -1.36 5.50 -14.31
CA PRO A 87 -2.16 6.70 -14.58
C PRO A 87 -3.63 6.55 -14.17
N GLU A 88 -4.10 5.33 -13.90
CA GLU A 88 -5.47 5.03 -13.46
C GLU A 88 -5.70 5.37 -11.97
N ILE A 89 -4.61 5.62 -11.22
CA ILE A 89 -4.69 5.85 -9.78
C ILE A 89 -4.53 7.35 -9.50
N TYR A 90 -5.57 7.94 -8.91
CA TYR A 90 -5.52 9.31 -8.41
C TYR A 90 -5.24 9.32 -6.91
N THR A 91 -4.20 10.06 -6.49
CA THR A 91 -3.71 10.13 -5.10
C THR A 91 -3.84 11.54 -4.52
N PRO A 92 -5.05 11.98 -4.12
CA PRO A 92 -5.29 13.37 -3.74
C PRO A 92 -4.81 13.73 -2.33
N VAL A 93 -4.62 12.76 -1.45
CA VAL A 93 -4.44 13.00 -0.01
C VAL A 93 -3.27 12.17 0.53
N ASP A 94 -2.37 12.84 1.23
CA ASP A 94 -1.41 12.21 2.13
C ASP A 94 -2.05 12.13 3.53
N LEU A 95 -2.19 10.92 4.06
CA LEU A 95 -2.78 10.66 5.37
C LEU A 95 -1.80 10.84 6.53
N GLY A 96 -0.50 11.01 6.26
CA GLY A 96 0.55 11.20 7.27
C GLY A 96 0.86 9.96 8.13
N VAL A 97 0.39 8.79 7.72
CA VAL A 97 0.55 7.50 8.43
C VAL A 97 1.64 6.62 7.82
N GLY A 98 2.11 5.62 8.56
CA GLY A 98 3.02 4.61 8.00
C GLY A 98 4.40 5.14 7.60
N GLN A 99 4.87 6.23 8.20
CA GLN A 99 6.14 6.88 7.84
C GLN A 99 7.31 5.90 7.74
N CYS A 100 8.06 6.02 6.65
CA CYS A 100 9.24 5.23 6.34
C CYS A 100 10.11 5.96 5.30
N ARG A 101 11.28 5.40 5.00
CA ARG A 101 12.16 5.87 3.93
C ARG A 101 12.69 4.70 3.11
N MET A 102 12.83 4.92 1.81
CA MET A 102 13.54 3.99 0.92
C MET A 102 15.04 4.20 1.07
N VAL A 103 15.78 3.10 1.19
CA VAL A 103 17.24 3.10 1.36
C VAL A 103 17.88 2.06 0.46
N VAL A 104 19.08 2.36 -0.04
CA VAL A 104 20.00 1.34 -0.56
C VAL A 104 20.81 0.84 0.62
N ALA A 105 20.91 -0.48 0.77
CA ALA A 105 21.63 -1.10 1.87
C ALA A 105 22.53 -2.23 1.36
N GLU A 106 23.65 -2.42 2.03
CA GLU A 106 24.58 -3.53 1.82
C GLU A 106 25.07 -4.06 3.17
N PRO A 107 25.62 -5.29 3.24
CA PRO A 107 26.27 -5.81 4.44
C PRO A 107 27.38 -4.87 4.93
N ALA A 108 27.40 -4.59 6.25
CA ALA A 108 28.37 -3.68 6.86
C ALA A 108 29.84 -4.09 6.65
N SER A 109 30.11 -5.39 6.45
CA SER A 109 31.44 -5.90 6.11
C SER A 109 31.92 -5.44 4.73
N LEU A 110 31.00 -5.33 3.75
CA LEU A 110 31.32 -4.91 2.39
C LEU A 110 31.51 -3.39 2.29
N ALA A 111 30.79 -2.61 3.09
CA ALA A 111 30.85 -1.15 3.06
C ALA A 111 32.26 -0.54 3.31
N LYS A 112 33.20 -1.32 3.87
CA LYS A 112 34.58 -0.86 4.10
C LYS A 112 35.43 -0.83 2.83
N GLU A 113 35.12 -1.69 1.87
CA GLU A 113 35.91 -1.91 0.66
C GLU A 113 35.13 -1.55 -0.61
N ASN A 114 33.80 -1.54 -0.52
CA ASN A 114 32.93 -1.35 -1.65
C ASN A 114 32.72 0.16 -1.91
N ASN A 115 32.96 0.57 -3.15
CA ASN A 115 32.54 1.88 -3.64
C ASN A 115 31.57 1.67 -4.81
N PRO A 116 30.25 1.79 -4.57
CA PRO A 116 29.24 1.57 -5.60
C PRO A 116 29.45 2.40 -6.87
N LYS A 117 30.08 3.58 -6.76
CA LYS A 117 30.36 4.46 -7.91
C LYS A 117 31.45 3.93 -8.85
N LEU A 118 32.29 3.02 -8.37
CA LEU A 118 33.37 2.41 -9.15
C LEU A 118 32.95 1.07 -9.78
N LEU A 119 31.76 0.58 -9.46
CA LEU A 119 31.26 -0.68 -10.00
C LEU A 119 30.74 -0.48 -11.42
N SER A 120 31.34 -1.18 -12.38
CA SER A 120 30.89 -1.22 -13.77
C SER A 120 29.54 -1.91 -13.95
N HIS A 121 29.14 -2.76 -13.00
CA HIS A 121 27.83 -3.41 -12.98
C HIS A 121 27.35 -3.61 -11.53
N ILE A 122 26.14 -3.11 -11.24
CA ILE A 122 25.50 -3.24 -9.92
C ILE A 122 24.30 -4.18 -10.06
N ARG A 123 24.23 -5.19 -9.18
CA ARG A 123 23.06 -6.07 -9.05
C ARG A 123 22.35 -5.75 -7.75
N VAL A 124 21.08 -5.39 -7.82
CA VAL A 124 20.25 -5.06 -6.67
C VAL A 124 19.15 -6.10 -6.52
N ALA A 125 19.09 -6.74 -5.36
CA ALA A 125 17.95 -7.57 -4.96
C ALA A 125 16.92 -6.67 -4.27
N THR A 126 15.75 -6.49 -4.86
CA THR A 126 14.73 -5.57 -4.36
C THR A 126 13.32 -6.04 -4.71
N LYS A 127 12.35 -5.67 -3.88
CA LYS A 127 10.91 -5.79 -4.19
C LYS A 127 10.43 -4.64 -5.09
N TYR A 128 11.24 -3.60 -5.27
CA TYR A 128 10.88 -2.35 -5.94
C TYR A 128 11.77 -2.11 -7.18
N PRO A 129 11.69 -2.97 -8.21
CA PRO A 129 12.54 -2.89 -9.39
C PRO A 129 12.45 -1.55 -10.14
N GLU A 130 11.28 -0.93 -10.25
CA GLU A 130 11.10 0.33 -10.97
C GLU A 130 11.66 1.53 -10.22
N ILE A 131 11.41 1.62 -8.91
CA ILE A 131 12.07 2.63 -8.05
C ILE A 131 13.59 2.46 -8.12
N THR A 132 14.07 1.21 -8.07
CA THR A 132 15.50 0.89 -8.11
C THR A 132 16.13 1.29 -9.43
N ARG A 133 15.48 0.96 -10.56
CA ARG A 133 15.94 1.35 -11.90
C ARG A 133 16.04 2.87 -12.03
N ARG A 134 15.02 3.61 -11.60
CA ARG A 134 15.04 5.08 -11.62
C ARG A 134 16.15 5.65 -10.73
N HIS A 135 16.37 5.09 -9.54
CA HIS A 135 17.40 5.57 -8.62
C HIS A 135 18.82 5.44 -9.19
N PHE A 136 19.16 4.31 -9.82
CA PHE A 136 20.50 4.07 -10.38
C PHE A 136 20.67 4.60 -11.82
N ALA A 137 19.59 5.08 -12.46
CA ALA A 137 19.65 5.74 -13.77
C ALA A 137 19.81 7.27 -13.69
N ALA A 138 19.61 7.86 -12.51
CA ALA A 138 19.77 9.30 -12.23
C ALA A 138 21.24 9.69 -12.03
#